data_AF-A0A939XS51-F1
#
_entry.id   AF-A0A939XS51-F1
#
_cell.length_a   1.000
_cell.length_b   1.000
_cell.length_c   1.000
_cell.angle_alpha   90.00
_cell.angle_beta   90.00
_cell.angle_gamma   90.00
#
_symmetry.space_group_name_H-M   'P 1'
#
loop_
_entity.id
_entity.type
_entity.pdbx_description
1 polymer ?
#
loop_
_entity_poly.entity_id
_entity_poly.type
_entity_poly.pdbx_seq_one_letter_code
_entity_poly.pdbx_strand_id
1 'polypeptide(L)'
;AKPCQPPRETMRKMHDNIRLYHVDHLGSTSLVTDIDGEITQHVAYIPYGEVFVEQRNGSWSTPYLFNAKELDEETGLYYYGARYLDPTHAAWLSVDPLFEKYVGMTPYNYCAGNPVGLVDVDGRDAEITINWEKGTISVNANIYLYGDGATKQVAQAYKDCIMNSWGALNEYEYKDKTFTVTWNINVELAKDGEPMVFDGVNNYIECKKDLAVSTTEMNKGTWRSRNSKGGLLTSGDDNPAIHEFGHILGLRDRYITRSETKRTNLSYKTILEGWEGNVMAEPAGKGVVEEVNLDILLSPLVELHKWVMDQYEKDFPSSPRRFPYDNKSYKINKDHREPKLKTQLKSTSK
;
A
#
# COMPACT_ATOMS: atom_id res chain seq x y z
N ALA A 1 20.40 -45.53 11.00
CA ALA A 1 19.00 -45.24 10.65
C ALA A 1 19.00 -44.28 9.46
N LYS A 2 18.44 -44.66 8.31
CA LYS A 2 18.23 -43.74 7.19
C LYS A 2 17.11 -42.77 7.58
N PRO A 3 17.26 -41.45 7.40
CA PRO A 3 16.20 -40.50 7.70
C PRO A 3 14.98 -40.78 6.81
N CYS A 4 13.82 -40.88 7.43
CA CYS A 4 12.54 -41.16 6.78
C CYS A 4 12.18 -39.95 5.90
N GLN A 5 12.43 -40.04 4.59
CA GLN A 5 11.80 -39.12 3.65
C GLN A 5 10.36 -39.58 3.39
N PRO A 6 9.39 -38.65 3.37
CA PRO A 6 8.01 -39.00 3.09
C PRO A 6 7.88 -39.62 1.67
N PRO A 7 6.94 -40.56 1.47
CA PRO A 7 6.79 -41.26 0.20
C PRO A 7 6.40 -40.29 -0.93
N ARG A 8 6.98 -40.50 -2.13
CA ARG A 8 6.82 -39.66 -3.34
C ARG A 8 5.37 -39.40 -3.77
N GLU A 9 4.43 -40.23 -3.36
CA GLU A 9 2.98 -40.05 -3.58
C GLU A 9 2.39 -38.85 -2.84
N THR A 10 2.93 -38.51 -1.67
CA THR A 10 2.47 -37.39 -0.84
C THR A 10 2.83 -36.03 -1.46
N MET A 11 3.97 -35.97 -2.16
CA MET A 11 4.39 -34.77 -2.90
C MET A 11 3.57 -34.59 -4.19
N ARG A 12 3.15 -35.68 -4.84
CA ARG A 12 2.30 -35.64 -6.03
C ARG A 12 0.88 -35.14 -5.72
N LYS A 13 0.31 -35.52 -4.57
CA LYS A 13 -1.00 -34.99 -4.11
C LYS A 13 -1.01 -33.50 -3.75
N MET A 14 0.15 -32.90 -3.45
CA MET A 14 0.24 -31.44 -3.27
C MET A 14 0.28 -30.70 -4.60
N HIS A 15 0.79 -31.31 -5.67
CA HIS A 15 0.86 -30.67 -7.00
C HIS A 15 -0.53 -30.45 -7.63
N ASP A 16 -1.46 -31.39 -7.43
CA ASP A 16 -2.78 -31.35 -8.07
C ASP A 16 -3.75 -30.29 -7.50
N ASN A 17 -3.35 -29.55 -6.46
CA ASN A 17 -4.20 -28.55 -5.77
C ASN A 17 -3.58 -27.14 -5.70
N ILE A 18 -2.46 -26.91 -6.37
CA ILE A 18 -1.85 -25.57 -6.42
C ILE A 18 -2.57 -24.75 -7.48
N ARG A 19 -2.99 -23.53 -7.08
CA ARG A 19 -3.63 -22.57 -7.97
C ARG A 19 -2.85 -21.26 -7.97
N LEU A 20 -2.65 -20.72 -9.15
CA LEU A 20 -1.91 -19.49 -9.39
C LEU A 20 -2.91 -18.39 -9.72
N TYR A 21 -2.89 -17.33 -8.92
CA TYR A 21 -3.78 -16.20 -9.04
C TYR A 21 -3.12 -15.10 -9.87
N HIS A 22 -3.79 -14.69 -10.94
CA HIS A 22 -3.41 -13.56 -11.77
C HIS A 22 -4.42 -12.45 -11.55
N VAL A 23 -3.92 -11.31 -11.09
CA VAL A 23 -4.74 -10.18 -10.65
C VAL A 23 -4.68 -9.01 -11.62
N ASP A 24 -5.74 -8.20 -11.64
CA ASP A 24 -5.75 -6.92 -12.35
C ASP A 24 -4.97 -5.82 -11.61
N HIS A 25 -5.10 -4.57 -12.09
CA HIS A 25 -4.44 -3.41 -11.50
C HIS A 25 -4.99 -3.02 -10.12
N LEU A 26 -6.16 -3.53 -9.73
CA LEU A 26 -6.80 -3.33 -8.42
C LEU A 26 -6.61 -4.55 -7.48
N GLY A 27 -5.82 -5.53 -7.90
CA GLY A 27 -5.60 -6.74 -7.12
C GLY A 27 -6.79 -7.71 -7.15
N SER A 28 -7.80 -7.48 -7.98
CA SER A 28 -8.92 -8.39 -8.17
C SER A 28 -8.48 -9.62 -8.95
N THR A 29 -8.97 -10.80 -8.58
CA THR A 29 -8.67 -12.03 -9.31
C THR A 29 -9.28 -11.97 -10.71
N SER A 30 -8.48 -11.88 -11.76
CA SER A 30 -8.97 -11.92 -13.15
C SER A 30 -8.86 -13.31 -13.74
N LEU A 31 -7.80 -14.04 -13.43
CA LEU A 31 -7.53 -15.35 -14.01
C LEU A 31 -6.90 -16.26 -12.95
N VAL A 32 -7.33 -17.51 -12.90
CA VAL A 32 -6.74 -18.55 -12.05
C VAL A 32 -6.30 -19.71 -12.94
N THR A 33 -5.03 -20.08 -12.82
CA THR A 33 -4.47 -21.24 -13.54
C THR A 33 -4.04 -22.34 -12.57
N ASP A 34 -4.02 -23.57 -13.03
CA ASP A 34 -3.36 -24.66 -12.32
C ASP A 34 -1.83 -24.59 -12.48
N ILE A 35 -1.14 -25.61 -11.96
CA ILE A 35 0.33 -25.73 -12.04
C ILE A 35 0.83 -25.98 -13.47
N ASP A 36 -0.02 -26.54 -14.33
CA ASP A 36 0.30 -26.84 -15.73
C ASP A 36 0.02 -25.64 -16.65
N GLY A 37 -0.60 -24.57 -16.11
CA GLY A 37 -0.88 -23.33 -16.81
C GLY A 37 -2.25 -23.32 -17.50
N GLU A 38 -3.08 -24.34 -17.27
CA GLU A 38 -4.43 -24.39 -17.80
C GLU A 38 -5.36 -23.45 -17.03
N ILE A 39 -6.25 -22.78 -17.76
CA ILE A 39 -7.18 -21.81 -17.17
C ILE A 39 -8.29 -22.58 -16.44
N THR A 40 -8.34 -22.40 -15.13
CA THR A 40 -9.37 -22.99 -14.26
C THR A 40 -10.54 -22.05 -14.04
N GLN A 41 -10.27 -20.74 -13.94
CA GLN A 41 -11.28 -19.71 -13.75
C GLN A 41 -10.85 -18.40 -14.41
N HIS A 42 -11.78 -17.72 -15.05
CA HIS A 42 -11.62 -16.38 -15.61
C HIS A 42 -12.81 -15.51 -15.14
N VAL A 43 -12.50 -14.35 -14.57
CA VAL A 43 -13.48 -13.45 -13.96
C VAL A 43 -13.24 -12.02 -14.45
N ALA A 44 -14.31 -11.33 -14.81
CA ALA A 44 -14.30 -9.91 -15.09
C ALA A 44 -15.37 -9.21 -14.27
N TYR A 45 -15.06 -7.98 -13.82
CA TYR A 45 -15.90 -7.22 -12.91
C TYR A 45 -16.41 -5.94 -13.57
N ILE A 46 -17.59 -5.48 -13.17
CA ILE A 46 -17.96 -4.07 -13.33
C ILE A 46 -17.25 -3.22 -12.25
N PRO A 47 -17.22 -1.87 -12.37
CA PRO A 47 -16.36 -1.03 -11.54
C PRO A 47 -16.45 -1.23 -10.02
N TYR A 48 -17.62 -1.61 -9.48
CA TYR A 48 -17.84 -1.80 -8.04
C TYR A 48 -17.66 -3.24 -7.54
N GLY A 49 -17.16 -4.13 -8.40
CA GLY A 49 -16.81 -5.50 -8.01
C GLY A 49 -17.87 -6.56 -8.26
N GLU A 50 -19.01 -6.18 -8.82
CA GLU A 50 -20.00 -7.16 -9.27
C GLU A 50 -19.41 -7.94 -10.45
N VAL A 51 -19.58 -9.25 -10.41
CA VAL A 51 -19.03 -10.17 -11.41
C VAL A 51 -19.84 -10.04 -12.70
N PHE A 52 -19.21 -9.49 -13.74
CA PHE A 52 -19.82 -9.33 -15.05
C PHE A 52 -19.73 -10.61 -15.88
N VAL A 53 -18.56 -11.24 -15.86
CA VAL A 53 -18.28 -12.49 -16.58
C VAL A 53 -17.58 -13.42 -15.64
N GLU A 54 -18.05 -14.67 -15.60
CA GLU A 54 -17.35 -15.75 -14.95
C GLU A 54 -17.36 -17.00 -15.82
N GLN A 55 -16.17 -17.52 -16.09
CA GLN A 55 -15.96 -18.76 -16.84
C GLN A 55 -15.15 -19.71 -15.98
N ARG A 56 -15.64 -20.94 -15.81
CA ARG A 56 -15.03 -21.96 -14.97
C ARG A 56 -14.80 -23.23 -15.78
N ASN A 57 -13.65 -23.85 -15.61
CA ASN A 57 -13.32 -25.17 -16.14
C ASN A 57 -13.23 -26.17 -14.97
N GLY A 58 -14.39 -26.59 -14.48
CA GLY A 58 -14.51 -27.51 -13.33
C GLY A 58 -15.51 -27.03 -12.26
N SER A 59 -15.59 -27.75 -11.15
CA SER A 59 -16.51 -27.47 -10.04
C SER A 59 -15.93 -26.55 -8.96
N TRP A 60 -14.66 -26.18 -9.06
CA TRP A 60 -14.00 -25.32 -8.08
C TRP A 60 -14.02 -23.86 -8.55
N SER A 61 -14.24 -22.94 -7.61
CA SER A 61 -14.06 -21.50 -7.76
C SER A 61 -13.34 -20.92 -6.55
N THR A 62 -12.59 -19.86 -6.77
CA THR A 62 -12.06 -19.06 -5.66
C THR A 62 -13.16 -18.20 -5.04
N PRO A 63 -13.25 -18.10 -3.71
CA PRO A 63 -14.09 -17.11 -3.07
C PRO A 63 -13.43 -15.72 -3.05
N TYR A 64 -12.09 -15.64 -3.23
CA TYR A 64 -11.34 -14.38 -3.27
C TYR A 64 -11.38 -13.77 -4.68
N LEU A 65 -12.22 -12.75 -4.87
CA LEU A 65 -12.56 -12.18 -6.17
C LEU A 65 -12.13 -10.70 -6.25
N PHE A 66 -13.07 -9.76 -6.18
CA PHE A 66 -12.79 -8.31 -6.25
C PHE A 66 -11.86 -7.87 -5.11
N ASN A 67 -10.78 -7.16 -5.45
CA ASN A 67 -9.72 -6.71 -4.54
C ASN A 67 -9.13 -7.82 -3.64
N ALA A 68 -9.13 -9.06 -4.14
CA ALA A 68 -8.77 -10.26 -3.40
C ALA A 68 -9.57 -10.46 -2.10
N LYS A 69 -10.75 -9.84 -1.98
CA LYS A 69 -11.66 -10.03 -0.86
C LYS A 69 -12.58 -11.21 -1.11
N GLU A 70 -12.94 -11.85 -0.01
CA GLU A 70 -13.84 -12.98 -0.01
C GLU A 70 -15.24 -12.48 -0.36
N LEU A 71 -15.80 -12.99 -1.46
CA LEU A 71 -17.21 -12.90 -1.78
C LEU A 71 -17.93 -14.01 -1.02
N ASP A 72 -18.81 -13.61 -0.11
CA ASP A 72 -19.73 -14.54 0.54
C ASP A 72 -20.85 -14.89 -0.45
N GLU A 73 -20.85 -16.13 -0.94
CA GLU A 73 -21.82 -16.60 -1.95
C GLU A 73 -23.26 -16.62 -1.41
N GLU A 74 -23.49 -16.72 -0.09
CA GLU A 74 -24.84 -16.75 0.49
C GLU A 74 -25.48 -15.37 0.51
N THR A 75 -24.67 -14.33 0.70
CA THR A 75 -25.14 -12.94 0.84
C THR A 75 -24.89 -12.07 -0.40
N GLY A 76 -23.95 -12.46 -1.26
CA GLY A 76 -23.48 -11.67 -2.39
C GLY A 76 -22.62 -10.47 -2.00
N LEU A 77 -22.08 -10.47 -0.77
CA LEU A 77 -21.33 -9.36 -0.20
C LEU A 77 -19.85 -9.67 -0.10
N TYR A 78 -19.01 -8.67 -0.32
CA TYR A 78 -17.58 -8.79 -0.09
C TYR A 78 -17.22 -8.46 1.34
N TYR A 79 -16.48 -9.35 2.00
CA TYR A 79 -15.96 -9.11 3.34
C TYR A 79 -14.60 -8.41 3.28
N TYR A 80 -14.56 -7.13 3.70
CA TYR A 80 -13.35 -6.31 3.76
C TYR A 80 -12.73 -6.26 5.18
N GLY A 81 -13.16 -7.14 6.08
CA GLY A 81 -12.71 -7.15 7.48
C GLY A 81 -13.52 -6.19 8.36
N ALA A 82 -13.46 -4.90 8.07
CA ALA A 82 -14.17 -3.88 8.87
C ALA A 82 -15.65 -3.73 8.48
N ARG A 83 -15.99 -3.99 7.21
CA ARG A 83 -17.32 -3.78 6.63
C ARG A 83 -17.58 -4.79 5.51
N TYR A 84 -18.87 -4.95 5.19
CA TYR A 84 -19.32 -5.66 4.01
C TYR A 84 -19.63 -4.67 2.88
N LEU A 85 -19.03 -4.87 1.71
CA LEU A 85 -19.35 -4.13 0.49
C LEU A 85 -20.45 -4.86 -0.27
N ASP A 86 -21.49 -4.12 -0.64
CA ASP A 86 -22.49 -4.56 -1.60
C ASP A 86 -22.05 -4.09 -3.00
N PRO A 87 -21.58 -5.03 -3.87
CA PRO A 87 -21.06 -4.66 -5.17
C PRO A 87 -22.17 -4.22 -6.16
N THR A 88 -23.41 -4.67 -5.97
CA THR A 88 -24.56 -4.33 -6.82
C THR A 88 -25.08 -2.94 -6.51
N HIS A 89 -25.12 -2.56 -5.23
CA HIS A 89 -25.53 -1.22 -4.79
C HIS A 89 -24.38 -0.21 -4.74
N ALA A 90 -23.15 -0.63 -5.07
CA ALA A 90 -21.97 0.23 -5.09
C ALA A 90 -21.69 0.92 -3.74
N ALA A 91 -22.03 0.26 -2.63
CA ALA A 91 -22.06 0.88 -1.31
C ALA A 91 -21.69 -0.10 -0.18
N TRP A 92 -21.13 0.44 0.90
CA TRP A 92 -20.98 -0.30 2.14
C TRP A 92 -22.34 -0.61 2.75
N LEU A 93 -22.49 -1.79 3.35
CA LEU A 93 -23.72 -2.17 4.05
C LEU A 93 -23.89 -1.43 5.39
N SER A 94 -22.79 -1.02 5.99
CA SER A 94 -22.75 -0.31 7.28
C SER A 94 -22.12 1.06 7.16
N VAL A 95 -22.60 1.99 7.99
CA VAL A 95 -22.05 3.35 8.14
C VAL A 95 -20.55 3.29 8.40
N ASP A 96 -19.75 4.09 7.67
CA ASP A 96 -18.35 4.29 7.98
C ASP A 96 -18.17 4.77 9.42
N PRO A 97 -17.42 4.07 10.29
CA PRO A 97 -17.18 4.53 11.66
C PRO A 97 -16.54 5.92 11.76
N LEU A 98 -15.95 6.43 10.66
CA LEU A 98 -15.33 7.75 10.56
C LEU A 98 -16.16 8.73 9.73
N PHE A 99 -17.44 8.45 9.47
CA PHE A 99 -18.28 9.28 8.60
C PHE A 99 -18.34 10.76 8.99
N GLU A 100 -18.22 11.08 10.28
CA GLU A 100 -18.21 12.46 10.79
C GLU A 100 -17.03 13.28 10.24
N LYS A 101 -15.94 12.63 9.81
CA LYS A 101 -14.78 13.28 9.18
C LYS A 101 -15.02 13.62 7.71
N TYR A 102 -16.03 13.01 7.07
CA TYR A 102 -16.31 13.11 5.63
C TYR A 102 -17.64 13.83 5.37
N VAL A 103 -17.78 15.02 5.95
CA VAL A 103 -19.00 15.84 5.82
C VAL A 103 -19.27 16.18 4.34
N GLY A 104 -20.36 15.66 3.79
CA GLY A 104 -20.74 15.85 2.38
C GLY A 104 -20.61 14.58 1.52
N MET A 105 -20.03 13.51 2.05
CA MET A 105 -20.09 12.18 1.44
C MET A 105 -21.09 11.31 2.20
N THR A 106 -21.77 10.42 1.49
CA THR A 106 -22.62 9.43 2.16
C THR A 106 -21.74 8.51 3.01
N PRO A 107 -22.13 8.17 4.25
CA PRO A 107 -21.40 7.25 5.11
C PRO A 107 -21.23 5.84 4.52
N TYR A 108 -21.95 5.54 3.45
CA TYR A 108 -21.92 4.26 2.74
C TYR A 108 -21.04 4.30 1.49
N ASN A 109 -20.34 5.40 1.22
CA ASN A 109 -19.60 5.58 -0.03
C ASN A 109 -18.37 4.65 -0.11
N TYR A 110 -18.27 3.91 -1.21
CA TYR A 110 -17.08 3.12 -1.54
C TYR A 110 -16.13 3.92 -2.45
N CYS A 111 -14.85 4.02 -2.05
CA CYS A 111 -13.77 4.63 -2.85
C CYS A 111 -14.08 6.06 -3.38
N ALA A 112 -14.81 6.87 -2.64
CA ALA A 112 -15.24 8.21 -3.07
C ALA A 112 -15.99 8.25 -4.40
N GLY A 113 -16.62 7.13 -4.81
CA GLY A 113 -17.29 6.98 -6.10
C GLY A 113 -16.36 6.66 -7.27
N ASN A 114 -15.07 6.39 -7.03
CA ASN A 114 -14.10 6.03 -8.06
C ASN A 114 -13.39 4.69 -7.75
N PRO A 115 -14.10 3.55 -7.86
CA PRO A 115 -13.53 2.23 -7.58
C PRO A 115 -12.59 1.70 -8.68
N VAL A 116 -12.43 2.43 -9.78
CA VAL A 116 -11.52 2.07 -10.90
C VAL A 116 -10.10 2.56 -10.65
N GLY A 117 -9.96 3.70 -9.97
CA GLY A 117 -8.68 4.32 -9.63
C GLY A 117 -8.31 4.21 -8.14
N LEU A 118 -9.27 3.84 -7.28
CA LEU A 118 -9.08 3.70 -5.84
C LEU A 118 -9.56 2.33 -5.38
N VAL A 119 -8.77 1.72 -4.50
CA VAL A 119 -9.15 0.51 -3.76
C VAL A 119 -9.21 0.88 -2.29
N ASP A 120 -10.08 0.23 -1.52
CA ASP A 120 -10.06 0.30 -0.06
C ASP A 120 -9.59 -1.06 0.49
N VAL A 121 -8.30 -1.21 0.84
CA VAL A 121 -7.70 -2.54 1.17
C VAL A 121 -8.18 -3.06 2.52
N ASP A 122 -8.47 -2.20 3.49
CA ASP A 122 -8.99 -2.56 4.81
C ASP A 122 -9.86 -1.46 5.47
N GLY A 123 -10.18 -0.37 4.76
CA GLY A 123 -10.92 0.81 5.25
C GLY A 123 -10.04 2.04 5.50
N ARG A 124 -8.71 1.88 5.48
CA ARG A 124 -7.90 2.53 6.51
C ARG A 124 -6.40 2.54 6.15
N ASP A 125 -5.92 3.61 5.48
CA ASP A 125 -4.48 3.95 5.27
C ASP A 125 -4.19 5.47 5.11
N ALA A 126 -2.92 5.89 5.30
CA ALA A 126 -2.42 7.23 5.67
C ALA A 126 -3.18 8.46 5.10
N GLU A 127 -3.33 9.51 5.93
CA GLU A 127 -4.20 10.64 5.64
C GLU A 127 -3.45 11.82 5.00
N ILE A 128 -3.71 12.05 3.71
CA ILE A 128 -3.27 13.23 2.97
C ILE A 128 -4.41 14.22 2.87
N THR A 129 -4.24 15.42 3.43
CA THR A 129 -5.21 16.50 3.28
C THR A 129 -4.73 17.49 2.24
N ILE A 130 -5.56 17.77 1.24
CA ILE A 130 -5.28 18.76 0.20
C ILE A 130 -6.21 19.95 0.44
N ASN A 131 -5.62 21.14 0.50
CA ASN A 131 -6.32 22.41 0.41
C ASN A 131 -5.91 23.12 -0.88
N TRP A 132 -6.83 23.18 -1.84
CA TRP A 132 -6.53 23.71 -3.17
C TRP A 132 -6.41 25.23 -3.18
N GLU A 133 -7.32 25.95 -2.56
CA GLU A 133 -7.33 27.42 -2.55
C GLU A 133 -6.10 27.99 -1.84
N LYS A 134 -5.74 27.43 -0.68
CA LYS A 134 -4.54 27.83 0.07
C LYS A 134 -3.25 27.26 -0.52
N GLY A 135 -3.34 26.29 -1.41
CA GLY A 135 -2.17 25.61 -1.99
C GLY A 135 -1.36 24.88 -0.93
N THR A 136 -2.02 24.10 -0.07
CA THR A 136 -1.33 23.35 0.99
C THR A 136 -1.70 21.87 0.95
N ILE A 137 -0.73 21.01 1.20
CA ILE A 137 -0.89 19.55 1.34
C ILE A 137 -0.35 19.16 2.71
N SER A 138 -1.10 18.39 3.49
CA SER A 138 -0.65 17.84 4.77
C SER A 138 -0.59 16.32 4.69
N VAL A 139 0.57 15.73 4.97
CA VAL A 139 0.77 14.28 5.05
C VAL A 139 0.81 13.89 6.53
N ASN A 140 -0.15 13.07 6.98
CA ASN A 140 -0.27 12.67 8.38
C ASN A 140 -0.02 11.16 8.53
N ALA A 141 0.84 10.78 9.47
CA ALA A 141 1.05 9.39 9.83
C ALA A 141 1.39 9.26 11.32
N ASN A 142 0.74 8.32 12.01
CA ASN A 142 1.11 7.90 13.35
C ASN A 142 1.82 6.56 13.30
N ILE A 143 2.93 6.44 14.00
CA ILE A 143 3.76 5.24 14.04
C ILE A 143 4.00 4.86 15.49
N TYR A 144 3.64 3.63 15.86
CA TYR A 144 3.84 3.05 17.17
C TYR A 144 4.91 1.97 17.11
N LEU A 145 5.99 2.16 17.86
CA LEU A 145 7.06 1.18 17.98
C LEU A 145 6.77 0.25 19.16
N TYR A 146 6.93 -1.05 18.97
CA TYR A 146 6.76 -2.07 20.01
C TYR A 146 7.87 -3.12 19.93
N GLY A 147 8.02 -3.98 20.94
CA GLY A 147 9.06 -5.02 20.96
C GLY A 147 10.32 -4.63 21.75
N ASP A 148 11.26 -5.57 21.86
CA ASP A 148 12.38 -5.50 22.81
C ASP A 148 13.41 -4.39 22.54
N GLY A 149 13.41 -3.85 21.30
CA GLY A 149 14.23 -2.72 20.86
C GLY A 149 13.50 -1.37 20.90
N ALA A 150 12.20 -1.35 21.20
CA ALA A 150 11.42 -0.12 21.22
C ALA A 150 11.75 0.69 22.49
N THR A 151 12.32 1.88 22.30
CA THR A 151 12.58 2.84 23.39
C THR A 151 12.24 4.24 22.93
N LYS A 152 11.99 5.19 23.86
CA LYS A 152 11.73 6.59 23.51
C LYS A 152 12.86 7.21 22.67
N GLN A 153 14.11 6.81 22.95
CA GLN A 153 15.28 7.25 22.21
C GLN A 153 15.27 6.73 20.76
N VAL A 154 14.87 5.48 20.55
CA VAL A 154 14.72 4.87 19.21
C VAL A 154 13.55 5.50 18.45
N ALA A 155 12.42 5.77 19.12
CA ALA A 155 11.28 6.46 18.52
C ALA A 155 11.64 7.87 18.04
N GLN A 156 12.36 8.63 18.87
CA GLN A 156 12.84 9.97 18.49
C GLN A 156 13.82 9.88 17.32
N ALA A 157 14.79 8.95 17.38
CA ALA A 157 15.74 8.74 16.30
C ALA A 157 15.04 8.37 14.99
N TYR A 158 13.96 7.56 15.02
CA TYR A 158 13.17 7.28 13.83
C TYR A 158 12.59 8.54 13.21
N LYS A 159 11.92 9.32 14.05
CA LYS A 159 11.23 10.53 13.64
C LYS A 159 12.22 11.52 13.03
N ASP A 160 13.36 11.70 13.67
CA ASP A 160 14.41 12.60 13.17
C ASP A 160 14.92 12.13 11.80
N CYS A 161 15.12 10.83 11.61
CA CYS A 161 15.53 10.29 10.30
C CYS A 161 14.49 10.54 9.21
N ILE A 162 13.21 10.33 9.51
CA ILE A 162 12.12 10.61 8.57
C ILE A 162 12.06 12.10 8.25
N MET A 163 12.02 12.96 9.27
CA MET A 163 11.83 14.40 9.09
C MET A 163 13.03 15.07 8.41
N ASN A 164 14.25 14.58 8.63
CA ASN A 164 15.45 15.11 7.96
C ASN A 164 15.51 14.76 6.46
N SER A 165 14.76 13.75 6.00
CA SER A 165 14.76 13.33 4.59
C SER A 165 13.44 13.65 3.91
N TRP A 166 12.33 13.08 4.38
CA TRP A 166 11.00 13.33 3.83
C TRP A 166 10.49 14.72 4.20
N GLY A 167 10.69 15.14 5.45
CA GLY A 167 10.26 16.45 5.94
C GLY A 167 10.99 17.63 5.31
N ALA A 168 12.13 17.39 4.64
CA ALA A 168 12.84 18.40 3.86
C ALA A 168 12.11 18.78 2.56
N LEU A 169 11.26 17.88 2.03
CA LEU A 169 10.46 18.16 0.85
C LEU A 169 9.18 18.90 1.25
N ASN A 170 9.24 20.23 1.25
CA ASN A 170 8.19 21.12 1.73
C ASN A 170 7.40 21.84 0.62
N GLU A 171 7.72 21.55 -0.64
CA GLU A 171 7.04 22.10 -1.82
C GLU A 171 6.78 20.98 -2.83
N TYR A 172 5.63 21.05 -3.50
CA TYR A 172 5.26 20.15 -4.59
C TYR A 172 4.63 20.96 -5.73
N GLU A 173 5.15 20.79 -6.93
CA GLU A 173 4.63 21.44 -8.14
C GLU A 173 3.72 20.47 -8.90
N TYR A 174 2.49 20.91 -9.18
CA TYR A 174 1.57 20.16 -10.03
C TYR A 174 1.02 21.08 -11.10
N LYS A 175 1.48 20.87 -12.35
CA LYS A 175 1.20 21.76 -13.49
C LYS A 175 1.56 23.20 -13.09
N ASP A 176 0.68 24.17 -13.31
CA ASP A 176 0.96 25.58 -13.01
C ASP A 176 0.66 25.99 -11.55
N LYS A 177 0.60 25.05 -10.61
CA LYS A 177 0.28 25.32 -9.20
C LYS A 177 1.29 24.68 -8.25
N THR A 178 1.86 25.50 -7.38
CA THR A 178 2.73 25.07 -6.28
C THR A 178 1.91 24.85 -5.01
N PHE A 179 2.22 23.77 -4.30
CA PHE A 179 1.67 23.43 -3.00
C PHE A 179 2.76 23.43 -1.94
N THR A 180 2.48 24.03 -0.77
CA THR A 180 3.30 23.83 0.42
C THR A 180 2.94 22.49 1.06
N VAL A 181 3.92 21.62 1.21
CA VAL A 181 3.79 20.29 1.82
C VAL A 181 4.19 20.35 3.29
N THR A 182 3.27 19.93 4.17
CA THR A 182 3.47 19.83 5.62
C THR A 182 3.47 18.38 6.05
N TRP A 183 4.49 17.98 6.80
CA TRP A 183 4.65 16.61 7.30
C TRP A 183 4.31 16.52 8.78
N ASN A 184 3.19 15.89 9.10
CA ASN A 184 2.72 15.68 10.48
C ASN A 184 2.97 14.23 10.89
N ILE A 185 4.23 13.92 11.21
CA ILE A 185 4.65 12.55 11.55
C ILE A 185 4.77 12.38 13.06
N ASN A 186 3.95 11.49 13.62
CA ASN A 186 4.04 11.08 15.01
C ASN A 186 4.74 9.72 15.12
N VAL A 187 5.68 9.61 16.05
CA VAL A 187 6.35 8.34 16.37
C VAL A 187 6.38 8.17 17.88
N GLU A 188 5.67 7.17 18.39
CA GLU A 188 5.50 6.89 19.81
C GLU A 188 5.75 5.41 20.11
N LEU A 189 5.75 5.05 21.40
CA LEU A 189 5.75 3.65 21.81
C LEU A 189 4.31 3.15 21.84
N ALA A 190 4.08 1.92 21.36
CA ALA A 190 2.83 1.24 21.62
C ALA A 190 2.64 1.08 23.13
N LYS A 191 1.40 1.22 23.60
CA LYS A 191 1.06 1.01 25.02
C LYS A 191 0.97 -0.49 25.30
N ASP A 192 1.62 -0.94 26.36
CA ASP A 192 1.57 -2.34 26.77
C ASP A 192 0.13 -2.79 27.06
N GLY A 193 -0.30 -3.87 26.39
CA GLY A 193 -1.62 -4.47 26.59
C GLY A 193 -2.77 -3.82 25.80
N GLU A 194 -2.54 -2.71 25.10
CA GLU A 194 -3.55 -2.12 24.21
C GLU A 194 -3.60 -2.88 22.87
N PRO A 195 -4.79 -3.11 22.29
CA PRO A 195 -4.92 -3.75 20.99
C PRO A 195 -4.30 -2.86 19.90
N MET A 196 -3.53 -3.47 19.00
CA MET A 196 -3.00 -2.78 17.83
C MET A 196 -4.14 -2.54 16.83
N VAL A 197 -4.47 -1.27 16.62
CA VAL A 197 -5.53 -0.85 15.69
C VAL A 197 -4.89 -0.42 14.38
N PHE A 198 -4.81 -1.33 13.42
CA PHE A 198 -4.32 -1.07 12.07
C PHE A 198 -5.40 -0.33 11.28
N ASP A 199 -5.54 0.97 11.56
CA ASP A 199 -6.52 1.85 10.92
C ASP A 199 -5.93 2.78 9.88
N GLY A 200 -4.66 2.54 9.52
CA GLY A 200 -4.00 3.26 8.47
C GLY A 200 -3.53 4.65 8.80
N VAL A 201 -4.13 5.25 9.82
CA VAL A 201 -3.60 6.41 10.52
C VAL A 201 -2.50 5.94 11.46
N ASN A 202 -2.73 4.82 12.15
CA ASN A 202 -1.82 4.19 13.09
C ASN A 202 -1.09 2.99 12.45
N ASN A 203 0.24 3.07 12.44
CA ASN A 203 1.14 2.05 11.90
C ASN A 203 1.92 1.43 13.06
N TYR A 204 2.14 0.12 13.08
CA TYR A 204 2.82 -0.55 14.20
C TYR A 204 4.09 -1.25 13.73
N ILE A 205 5.25 -0.82 14.23
CA ILE A 205 6.54 -1.36 13.81
C ILE A 205 7.19 -2.09 14.99
N GLU A 206 7.46 -3.38 14.81
CA GLU A 206 8.15 -4.20 15.78
C GLU A 206 9.64 -3.87 15.76
N CYS A 207 10.14 -3.17 16.78
CA CYS A 207 11.54 -2.89 16.98
C CYS A 207 12.24 -4.05 17.71
N LYS A 208 13.27 -4.61 17.06
CA LYS A 208 14.11 -5.67 17.60
C LYS A 208 15.53 -5.17 17.89
N LYS A 209 16.17 -5.66 18.96
CA LYS A 209 17.59 -5.36 19.26
C LYS A 209 18.56 -6.07 18.31
N ASP A 210 18.30 -7.34 18.05
CA ASP A 210 19.21 -8.24 17.31
C ASP A 210 18.66 -8.61 15.92
N LEU A 211 18.27 -7.61 15.14
CA LEU A 211 17.73 -7.82 13.80
C LEU A 211 18.74 -7.40 12.72
N ALA A 212 19.02 -8.32 11.79
CA ALA A 212 19.96 -8.10 10.70
C ALA A 212 19.40 -7.23 9.57
N VAL A 213 18.09 -7.28 9.32
CA VAL A 213 17.42 -6.62 8.20
C VAL A 213 16.05 -6.11 8.66
N SER A 214 15.74 -4.84 8.37
CA SER A 214 14.39 -4.29 8.56
C SER A 214 13.50 -4.63 7.37
N THR A 215 12.20 -4.81 7.63
CA THR A 215 11.19 -5.04 6.60
C THR A 215 9.89 -4.38 7.02
N THR A 216 9.21 -3.70 6.10
CA THR A 216 7.87 -3.16 6.33
C THR A 216 6.91 -3.73 5.30
N GLU A 217 5.82 -4.29 5.81
CA GLU A 217 4.69 -4.77 5.03
C GLU A 217 3.45 -3.97 5.43
N MET A 218 3.05 -3.03 4.59
CA MET A 218 1.81 -2.23 4.76
C MET A 218 1.81 -1.38 6.05
N ASN A 219 1.13 -1.86 7.10
CA ASN A 219 0.95 -1.20 8.41
C ASN A 219 1.72 -1.87 9.54
N LYS A 220 2.47 -2.91 9.21
CA LYS A 220 3.30 -3.68 10.12
C LYS A 220 4.72 -3.79 9.57
N GLY A 221 5.68 -3.98 10.44
CA GLY A 221 7.06 -4.18 10.01
C GLY A 221 7.91 -4.66 11.16
N THR A 222 9.11 -5.12 10.81
CA THR A 222 10.17 -5.38 11.76
C THR A 222 11.30 -4.40 11.50
N TRP A 223 11.83 -3.81 12.56
CA TRP A 223 12.89 -2.82 12.46
C TRP A 223 13.98 -3.11 13.48
N ARG A 224 15.23 -3.17 13.02
CA ARG A 224 16.40 -3.14 13.90
C ARG A 224 16.52 -1.79 14.61
N SER A 225 16.66 -1.81 15.91
CA SER A 225 16.84 -0.59 16.72
C SER A 225 18.25 -0.02 16.69
N ARG A 226 19.22 -0.72 16.07
CA ARG A 226 20.65 -0.39 16.07
C ARG A 226 21.30 -0.54 14.70
N ASN A 227 22.35 0.25 14.47
CA ASN A 227 23.22 0.11 13.31
C ASN A 227 24.16 -1.11 13.45
N SER A 228 24.87 -1.45 12.38
CA SER A 228 25.87 -2.53 12.33
C SER A 228 27.01 -2.40 13.36
N LYS A 229 27.21 -1.22 13.95
CA LYS A 229 28.20 -0.93 15.00
C LYS A 229 27.60 -0.92 16.42
N GLY A 230 26.31 -1.26 16.58
CA GLY A 230 25.62 -1.30 17.87
C GLY A 230 25.12 0.06 18.40
N GLY A 231 25.33 1.14 17.65
CA GLY A 231 24.82 2.48 17.96
C GLY A 231 23.38 2.71 17.52
N LEU A 232 22.79 3.84 17.92
CA LEU A 232 21.47 4.26 17.40
C LEU A 232 21.52 4.46 15.89
N LEU A 233 20.39 4.22 15.23
CA LEU A 233 20.21 4.58 13.83
C LEU A 233 20.03 6.09 13.72
N THR A 234 20.99 6.75 13.11
CA THR A 234 20.96 8.17 12.75
C THR A 234 20.96 8.31 11.23
N SER A 235 20.87 9.53 10.69
CA SER A 235 21.12 9.75 9.26
C SER A 235 22.52 9.23 8.88
N GLY A 236 22.60 8.38 7.83
CA GLY A 236 23.85 7.75 7.36
C GLY A 236 23.66 6.40 6.66
N ASP A 237 24.77 5.84 6.14
CA ASP A 237 24.88 4.70 5.18
C ASP A 237 24.31 3.34 5.63
N ASP A 238 23.63 3.26 6.76
CA ASP A 238 23.13 2.01 7.33
C ASP A 238 21.78 2.25 8.04
N ASN A 239 20.92 3.08 7.46
CA ASN A 239 19.63 3.43 8.04
C ASN A 239 18.46 3.08 7.11
N PRO A 240 17.68 2.03 7.42
CA PRO A 240 16.53 1.65 6.62
C PRO A 240 15.31 2.55 6.87
N ALA A 241 15.34 3.40 7.91
CA ALA A 241 14.15 4.11 8.37
C ALA A 241 13.43 4.92 7.28
N ILE A 242 14.22 5.63 6.47
CA ILE A 242 13.73 6.48 5.39
C ILE A 242 13.11 5.66 4.25
N HIS A 243 13.61 4.46 3.99
CA HIS A 243 13.13 3.54 2.96
C HIS A 243 11.83 2.85 3.43
N GLU A 244 11.84 2.31 4.64
CA GLU A 244 10.68 1.69 5.26
C GLU A 244 9.51 2.66 5.39
N PHE A 245 9.79 3.93 5.72
CA PHE A 245 8.76 4.95 5.74
C PHE A 245 8.15 5.21 4.35
N GLY A 246 8.93 5.07 3.28
CA GLY A 246 8.39 5.08 1.92
C GLY A 246 7.34 3.98 1.68
N HIS A 247 7.55 2.77 2.21
CA HIS A 247 6.53 1.71 2.19
C HIS A 247 5.30 2.03 3.05
N ILE A 248 5.48 2.69 4.20
CA ILE A 248 4.36 3.19 5.01
C ILE A 248 3.51 4.19 4.22
N LEU A 249 4.14 4.98 3.34
CA LEU A 249 3.46 5.89 2.42
C LEU A 249 2.89 5.20 1.18
N GLY A 250 3.07 3.89 1.01
CA GLY A 250 2.57 3.11 -0.11
C GLY A 250 3.44 3.12 -1.36
N LEU A 251 4.73 3.45 -1.24
CA LEU A 251 5.69 3.34 -2.34
C LEU A 251 6.27 1.93 -2.42
N ARG A 252 6.49 1.44 -3.64
CA ARG A 252 7.09 0.13 -3.88
C ARG A 252 8.60 0.21 -4.04
N ASP A 253 9.25 -0.93 -3.84
CA ASP A 253 10.65 -1.10 -4.21
C ASP A 253 10.90 -0.79 -5.68
N ARG A 254 12.02 -0.10 -5.94
CA ARG A 254 12.48 0.34 -7.25
C ARG A 254 13.72 -0.40 -7.71
N TYR A 255 13.78 -1.67 -7.33
CA TYR A 255 14.78 -2.63 -7.76
C TYR A 255 14.11 -4.00 -7.97
N ILE A 256 14.71 -4.80 -8.84
CA ILE A 256 14.32 -6.19 -9.07
C ILE A 256 15.31 -7.08 -8.32
N THR A 257 14.78 -7.98 -7.49
CA THR A 257 15.61 -9.01 -6.86
C THR A 257 15.74 -10.20 -7.81
N ARG A 258 16.95 -10.46 -8.32
CA ARG A 258 17.25 -11.68 -9.08
C ARG A 258 17.86 -12.72 -8.15
N SER A 259 17.21 -13.87 -8.02
CA SER A 259 17.83 -15.07 -7.45
C SER A 259 18.49 -15.86 -8.59
N GLU A 260 19.83 -15.87 -8.66
CA GLU A 260 20.50 -16.88 -9.48
C GLU A 260 20.46 -18.24 -8.77
N THR A 261 20.42 -19.30 -9.58
CA THR A 261 20.25 -20.71 -9.19
C THR A 261 20.98 -21.11 -7.90
N LYS A 262 20.32 -21.98 -7.12
CA LYS A 262 20.63 -22.69 -5.84
C LYS A 262 22.09 -23.00 -5.40
N ARG A 263 23.14 -22.47 -6.02
CA ARG A 263 24.55 -22.77 -5.72
C ARG A 263 25.32 -21.66 -5.00
N THR A 264 24.88 -20.40 -5.05
CA THR A 264 25.67 -19.28 -4.47
C THR A 264 24.99 -18.48 -3.37
N ASN A 265 23.68 -18.63 -3.12
CA ASN A 265 22.93 -17.83 -2.12
C ASN A 265 23.22 -16.31 -2.22
N LEU A 266 23.56 -15.78 -3.39
CA LEU A 266 23.69 -14.35 -3.62
C LEU A 266 22.45 -13.85 -4.36
N SER A 267 21.63 -13.04 -3.68
CA SER A 267 20.58 -12.25 -4.30
C SER A 267 21.18 -10.92 -4.77
N TYR A 268 21.14 -10.64 -6.07
CA TYR A 268 21.52 -9.33 -6.59
C TYR A 268 20.27 -8.48 -6.78
N LYS A 269 20.25 -7.29 -6.18
CA LYS A 269 19.23 -6.27 -6.43
C LYS A 269 19.68 -5.44 -7.63
N THR A 270 18.89 -5.42 -8.69
CA THR A 270 19.12 -4.57 -9.87
C THR A 270 18.20 -3.37 -9.78
N ILE A 271 18.76 -2.18 -9.61
CA ILE A 271 18.03 -0.92 -9.62
C ILE A 271 17.32 -0.75 -10.97
N LEU A 272 16.08 -0.25 -10.93
CA LEU A 272 15.35 0.09 -12.14
C LEU A 272 15.97 1.33 -12.80
N GLU A 273 16.04 1.33 -14.13
CA GLU A 273 16.56 2.46 -14.90
C GLU A 273 15.83 3.76 -14.52
N GLY A 274 16.58 4.81 -14.21
CA GLY A 274 16.07 6.12 -13.81
C GLY A 274 15.76 6.28 -12.31
N TRP A 275 16.10 5.28 -11.50
CA TRP A 275 15.94 5.29 -10.04
C TRP A 275 17.27 5.23 -9.28
N GLU A 276 18.40 5.37 -9.97
CA GLU A 276 19.72 5.37 -9.36
C GLU A 276 19.86 6.49 -8.33
N GLY A 277 20.33 6.15 -7.12
CA GLY A 277 20.41 7.12 -6.01
C GLY A 277 19.12 7.34 -5.23
N ASN A 278 17.96 6.84 -5.67
CA ASN A 278 16.69 7.06 -4.97
C ASN A 278 16.53 6.18 -3.73
N VAL A 279 15.88 6.71 -2.69
CA VAL A 279 15.58 6.02 -1.43
C VAL A 279 14.85 4.70 -1.62
N MET A 280 13.96 4.58 -2.61
CA MET A 280 13.17 3.36 -2.85
C MET A 280 13.92 2.32 -3.71
N ALA A 281 15.09 2.66 -4.25
CA ALA A 281 15.85 1.80 -5.16
C ALA A 281 17.18 1.33 -4.55
N GLU A 282 17.86 2.24 -3.86
CA GLU A 282 19.15 2.00 -3.25
C GLU A 282 19.06 1.17 -1.96
N PRO A 283 20.14 0.49 -1.56
CA PRO A 283 20.23 -0.15 -0.25
C PRO A 283 19.99 0.84 0.91
N ALA A 284 19.56 0.29 2.04
CA ALA A 284 19.26 1.05 3.26
C ALA A 284 20.36 2.06 3.61
N GLY A 285 19.98 3.34 3.75
CA GLY A 285 20.87 4.44 4.12
C GLY A 285 21.66 5.06 2.98
N LYS A 286 21.59 4.53 1.75
CA LYS A 286 22.34 5.05 0.59
C LYS A 286 21.53 5.91 -0.38
N GLY A 287 20.22 5.68 -0.44
CA GLY A 287 19.34 6.45 -1.30
C GLY A 287 18.86 7.74 -0.65
N VAL A 288 18.51 8.72 -1.49
CA VAL A 288 17.94 10.01 -1.09
C VAL A 288 16.47 10.10 -1.45
N VAL A 289 15.70 10.83 -0.64
CA VAL A 289 14.29 11.13 -0.96
C VAL A 289 14.29 12.30 -1.96
N GLU A 290 13.57 12.14 -3.05
CA GLU A 290 13.58 13.06 -4.19
C GLU A 290 12.15 13.46 -4.58
N GLU A 291 12.04 14.46 -5.45
CA GLU A 291 10.76 14.97 -5.96
C GLU A 291 9.92 13.88 -6.64
N VAL A 292 10.55 12.93 -7.34
CA VAL A 292 9.85 11.79 -7.95
C VAL A 292 9.08 10.95 -6.92
N ASN A 293 9.56 10.87 -5.67
CA ASN A 293 8.83 10.19 -4.60
C ASN A 293 7.55 10.94 -4.25
N LEU A 294 7.62 12.28 -4.17
CA LEU A 294 6.45 13.13 -3.96
C LEU A 294 5.49 13.07 -5.14
N ASP A 295 5.97 13.02 -6.37
CA ASP A 295 5.10 13.01 -7.54
C ASP A 295 4.23 11.75 -7.61
N ILE A 296 4.82 10.58 -7.34
CA ILE A 296 4.06 9.32 -7.24
C ILE A 296 3.08 9.35 -6.06
N LEU A 297 3.50 9.98 -4.96
CA LEU A 297 2.65 10.13 -3.79
C LEU A 297 1.44 11.03 -4.11
N LEU A 298 1.69 12.23 -4.61
CA LEU A 298 0.73 13.32 -4.60
C LEU A 298 -0.02 13.46 -5.92
N SER A 299 0.60 13.20 -7.08
CA SER A 299 -0.02 13.47 -8.38
C SER A 299 -1.40 12.82 -8.57
N PRO A 300 -1.63 11.53 -8.21
CA PRO A 300 -2.94 10.92 -8.44
C PRO A 300 -4.02 11.52 -7.52
N LEU A 301 -3.62 11.92 -6.31
CA LEU A 301 -4.52 12.51 -5.32
C LEU A 301 -4.86 13.96 -5.67
N VAL A 302 -3.87 14.73 -6.11
CA VAL A 302 -4.04 16.12 -6.55
C VAL A 302 -4.87 16.17 -7.84
N GLU A 303 -4.66 15.23 -8.77
CA GLU A 303 -5.49 15.08 -9.96
C GLU A 303 -6.93 14.72 -9.62
N LEU A 304 -7.14 13.74 -8.73
CA LEU A 304 -8.47 13.38 -8.25
C LEU A 304 -9.15 14.56 -7.54
N HIS A 305 -8.43 15.27 -6.66
CA HIS A 305 -8.94 16.43 -5.95
C HIS A 305 -9.40 17.51 -6.93
N LYS A 306 -8.56 17.83 -7.92
CA LYS A 306 -8.91 18.76 -8.97
C LYS A 306 -10.14 18.30 -9.75
N TRP A 307 -10.21 17.03 -10.14
CA TRP A 307 -11.36 16.51 -10.87
C TRP A 307 -12.66 16.65 -10.06
N VAL A 308 -12.65 16.33 -8.76
CA VAL A 308 -13.81 16.49 -7.87
C VAL A 308 -14.24 17.95 -7.79
N MET A 309 -13.28 18.87 -7.63
CA MET A 309 -13.55 20.32 -7.61
C MET A 309 -14.16 20.80 -8.93
N ASP A 310 -13.62 20.35 -10.06
CA ASP A 310 -14.10 20.70 -11.40
C ASP A 310 -15.51 20.16 -11.67
N GLN A 311 -15.88 18.97 -11.16
CA GLN A 311 -17.27 18.45 -11.26
C GLN A 311 -18.24 19.28 -10.42
N TYR A 312 -17.86 19.60 -9.17
CA TYR A 312 -18.72 20.39 -8.30
C TYR A 312 -18.99 21.80 -8.86
N GLU A 313 -17.98 22.42 -9.47
CA GLU A 313 -18.14 23.74 -10.11
C GLU A 313 -19.09 23.68 -11.31
N LYS A 314 -19.10 22.59 -12.07
CA LYS A 314 -20.07 22.37 -13.16
C LYS A 314 -21.49 22.20 -12.66
N ASP A 315 -21.66 21.40 -11.61
CA ASP A 315 -22.98 21.06 -11.08
C ASP A 315 -23.58 22.20 -10.22
N PHE A 316 -22.72 23.01 -9.58
CA PHE A 316 -23.13 24.07 -8.65
C PHE A 316 -22.38 25.41 -8.87
N PRO A 317 -22.49 26.04 -10.05
CA PRO A 317 -21.67 27.20 -10.45
C PRO A 317 -21.91 28.48 -9.63
N SER A 318 -23.00 28.55 -8.86
CA SER A 318 -23.38 29.72 -8.04
C SER A 318 -23.44 29.44 -6.54
N SER A 319 -22.99 28.25 -6.10
CA SER A 319 -23.02 27.88 -4.68
C SER A 319 -21.91 28.63 -3.90
N PRO A 320 -22.25 29.48 -2.91
CA PRO A 320 -21.26 30.10 -2.03
C PRO A 320 -20.59 29.08 -1.08
N ARG A 321 -20.97 27.80 -1.14
CA ARG A 321 -20.40 26.70 -0.36
C ARG A 321 -19.38 25.91 -1.19
N ARG A 322 -18.27 26.54 -1.59
CA ARG A 322 -17.04 25.81 -2.00
C ARG A 322 -16.35 25.11 -0.80
N PHE A 323 -16.67 25.57 0.40
CA PHE A 323 -16.01 25.23 1.66
C PHE A 323 -15.87 23.74 2.05
N PRO A 324 -16.77 22.78 1.72
CA PRO A 324 -16.58 21.41 2.17
C PRO A 324 -15.61 20.60 1.29
N TYR A 325 -15.30 21.04 0.07
CA TYR A 325 -14.45 20.29 -0.86
C TYR A 325 -13.04 20.84 -0.99
N ASP A 326 -12.85 22.13 -0.72
CA ASP A 326 -11.54 22.78 -0.79
C ASP A 326 -10.54 22.11 0.16
N ASN A 327 -10.96 21.74 1.37
CA ASN A 327 -10.12 21.05 2.34
C ASN A 327 -10.55 19.58 2.47
N LYS A 328 -9.97 18.69 1.66
CA LYS A 328 -10.37 17.28 1.62
C LYS A 328 -9.23 16.35 2.02
N SER A 329 -9.55 15.40 2.90
CA SER A 329 -8.65 14.35 3.34
C SER A 329 -8.85 13.08 2.51
N TYR A 330 -7.74 12.56 1.99
CA TYR A 330 -7.62 11.34 1.21
C TYR A 330 -6.89 10.31 2.05
N LYS A 331 -7.38 9.08 2.01
CA LYS A 331 -6.67 7.92 2.57
C LYS A 331 -5.92 7.21 1.47
N ILE A 332 -4.64 6.94 1.69
CA ILE A 332 -3.76 6.33 0.68
C ILE A 332 -3.91 4.82 0.72
N ASN A 333 -4.37 4.16 -0.35
CA ASN A 333 -4.23 2.72 -0.45
C ASN A 333 -2.82 2.32 -0.91
N LYS A 334 -2.09 1.56 -0.09
CA LYS A 334 -0.67 1.20 -0.31
C LYS A 334 -0.42 0.17 -1.40
N ASP A 335 -1.43 -0.63 -1.78
CA ASP A 335 -1.28 -1.70 -2.76
C ASP A 335 -1.47 -1.25 -4.22
N HIS A 336 -2.06 -0.07 -4.45
CA HIS A 336 -2.64 0.28 -5.76
C HIS A 336 -2.16 1.59 -6.37
N ARG A 337 -1.16 2.26 -5.76
CA ARG A 337 -0.62 3.51 -6.32
C ARG A 337 0.18 3.32 -7.61
N GLU A 338 0.69 2.11 -7.83
CA GLU A 338 1.56 1.80 -8.96
C GLU A 338 1.13 0.51 -9.66
N PRO A 339 1.01 0.49 -11.00
CA PRO A 339 0.84 -0.76 -11.75
C PRO A 339 2.00 -1.71 -11.42
N LYS A 340 1.75 -3.02 -11.29
CA LYS A 340 2.86 -3.99 -11.21
C LYS A 340 3.74 -3.79 -12.45
N LEU A 341 5.04 -3.56 -12.25
CA LEU A 341 6.00 -3.49 -13.35
C LEU A 341 5.87 -4.79 -14.15
N LYS A 342 5.31 -4.70 -15.36
CA LYS A 342 5.37 -5.81 -16.31
C LYS A 342 6.85 -6.02 -16.57
N THR A 343 7.35 -7.19 -16.18
CA THR A 343 8.63 -7.71 -16.65
C THR A 343 8.57 -7.69 -18.17
N GLN A 344 9.09 -6.64 -18.81
CA GLN A 344 9.32 -6.65 -20.24
C GLN A 344 10.46 -7.63 -20.49
N LEU A 345 10.11 -8.90 -20.59
CA LEU A 345 10.91 -9.90 -21.28
C LEU A 345 10.95 -9.49 -22.74
N LYS A 346 11.80 -8.52 -23.10
CA LYS A 346 12.37 -8.51 -24.44
C LYS A 346 13.35 -9.68 -24.47
N SER A 347 12.84 -10.84 -24.87
CA SER A 347 13.70 -11.89 -25.41
C SER A 347 14.35 -11.33 -26.67
N THR A 348 15.55 -10.79 -26.55
CA THR A 348 16.47 -10.72 -27.68
C THR A 348 16.94 -12.13 -27.97
N SER A 349 16.10 -12.90 -28.66
CA SER A 349 16.57 -14.07 -29.39
C SER A 349 17.28 -13.56 -30.65
N LYS A 350 18.60 -13.84 -30.68
CA LYS A 350 19.53 -13.94 -31.82
C LYS A 350 19.13 -13.33 -33.16
#